data_AF-A0A8T8WMK4-F1
#
_entry.id   AF-A0A8T8WMK4-F1
#
_cell.length_a   1.000
_cell.length_b   1.000
_cell.length_c   1.000
_cell.angle_alpha   90.00
_cell.angle_beta   90.00
_cell.angle_gamma   90.00
#
_symmetry.space_group_name_H-M   'P 1'
#
loop_
_entity.id
_entity.type
_entity.pdbx_description
1 polymer ?
#
loop_
_entity_poly.entity_id
_entity_poly.type
_entity_poly.pdbx_seq_one_letter_code
_entity_poly.pdbx_strand_id
1 'polypeptide(L)'
;MSDPNNPNIEQRTTPQWALYQRENFWKANEGQTPPFNTDPTKLEEEAKRKLSLGGWYYASSNAGLSTTHLANRQAFYRHRLIPNQLVDTNRRDTTTEIFGHRVAAPIGFAPIGINAIYHPAAERAVAKVAGELRLPYCLSTAGSTPIEAVGRANGAGNPRFYQLYLPHDDELTLSLLQRAWAAGFDALLLTTDTWQLGWRHDDVAHANYAFYRGIGAELGLTDPVFRRRCRECGIDPDTDPVAAATKWIDSVWHGRAWAWDKLPWLMARWREISGGRPFVIKGVQSVADARRCVEYGVDGIVVSNHAGRQVDGAIASLDALENIVQAVGDRIYVMFDSGVRGASDVAKALALGARFVFVGRLWVWGLSIMGEEGVRHVMKSLLADFDILMAVAGFNRVEDFDRDCLESYPKSYTLIPDRVL
;
A
#
# COMPACT_ATOMS: atom_id res chain seq x y z
N MET A 1 -11.61 26.93 -9.37
CA MET A 1 -11.77 26.01 -10.52
C MET A 1 -11.93 26.85 -11.76
N SER A 2 -10.95 26.83 -12.64
CA SER A 2 -10.92 27.68 -13.82
C SER A 2 -10.61 26.83 -15.07
N ASP A 3 -11.07 27.33 -16.21
CA ASP A 3 -10.68 26.88 -17.55
C ASP A 3 -9.13 26.80 -17.62
N PRO A 4 -8.51 25.68 -18.04
CA PRO A 4 -7.04 25.59 -18.01
C PRO A 4 -6.41 26.49 -19.09
N ASN A 5 -7.23 27.03 -20.00
CA ASN A 5 -6.86 28.01 -21.01
C ASN A 5 -7.17 29.44 -20.55
N ASN A 6 -7.59 29.64 -19.30
CA ASN A 6 -7.80 30.99 -18.76
C ASN A 6 -6.45 31.74 -18.80
N PRO A 7 -6.38 32.91 -19.48
CA PRO A 7 -5.13 33.65 -19.67
C PRO A 7 -4.51 34.17 -18.37
N ASN A 8 -5.27 34.14 -17.26
CA ASN A 8 -4.80 34.52 -15.93
C ASN A 8 -4.20 33.34 -15.15
N ILE A 9 -4.16 32.14 -15.72
CA ILE A 9 -3.49 30.97 -15.12
C ILE A 9 -2.12 30.80 -15.76
N GLU A 10 -1.08 30.85 -14.93
CA GLU A 10 0.24 30.40 -15.36
C GLU A 10 0.24 28.87 -15.52
N GLN A 11 0.63 28.36 -16.69
CA GLN A 11 0.81 26.93 -16.86
C GLN A 11 2.04 26.45 -16.09
N ARG A 12 1.86 25.41 -15.27
CA ARG A 12 2.96 24.71 -14.60
C ARG A 12 3.30 23.40 -15.33
N THR A 13 4.58 23.03 -15.30
CA THR A 13 5.11 21.78 -15.89
C THR A 13 4.95 20.55 -14.98
N THR A 14 4.46 20.77 -13.77
CA THR A 14 4.22 19.75 -12.75
C THR A 14 2.81 19.16 -12.91
N PRO A 15 2.53 17.95 -12.37
CA PRO A 15 1.23 17.30 -12.53
C PRO A 15 0.06 18.18 -12.08
N GLN A 16 -0.98 18.32 -12.90
CA GLN A 16 -2.17 19.15 -12.63
C GLN A 16 -3.37 18.31 -12.19
N TRP A 17 -3.25 17.63 -11.05
CA TRP A 17 -4.26 16.67 -10.59
C TRP A 17 -5.62 17.29 -10.27
N ALA A 18 -5.66 18.54 -9.81
CA ALA A 18 -6.91 19.27 -9.55
C ALA A 18 -7.83 19.37 -10.79
N LEU A 19 -7.28 19.24 -12.02
CA LEU A 19 -8.08 19.20 -13.25
C LEU A 19 -9.07 18.04 -13.28
N TYR A 20 -8.80 16.95 -12.58
CA TYR A 20 -9.71 15.80 -12.52
C TYR A 20 -11.04 16.14 -11.86
N GLN A 21 -11.05 17.03 -10.86
CA GLN A 21 -12.29 17.55 -10.28
C GLN A 21 -13.11 18.31 -11.33
N ARG A 22 -12.46 19.14 -12.15
CA ARG A 22 -13.13 19.86 -13.24
C ARG A 22 -13.68 18.91 -14.30
N GLU A 23 -12.87 17.93 -14.73
CA GLU A 23 -13.31 16.88 -15.67
C GLU A 23 -14.60 16.21 -15.16
N ASN A 24 -14.64 15.85 -13.87
CA ASN A 24 -15.81 15.22 -13.27
C ASN A 24 -17.04 16.13 -13.20
N PHE A 25 -16.89 17.44 -12.95
CA PHE A 25 -18.01 18.37 -13.03
C PHE A 25 -18.48 18.60 -14.47
N TRP A 26 -17.57 18.64 -15.44
CA TRP A 26 -17.88 18.88 -16.84
C TRP A 26 -18.72 17.78 -17.47
N LYS A 27 -18.58 16.53 -16.99
CA LYS A 27 -19.38 15.37 -17.45
C LYS A 27 -20.88 15.65 -17.49
N ALA A 28 -21.41 16.49 -16.59
CA ALA A 28 -22.83 16.85 -16.58
C ALA A 28 -23.28 17.56 -17.88
N ASN A 29 -22.40 18.34 -18.51
CA ASN A 29 -22.67 18.99 -19.80
C ASN A 29 -22.80 17.98 -20.95
N GLU A 30 -22.26 16.78 -20.77
CA GLU A 30 -22.31 15.66 -21.72
C GLU A 30 -23.40 14.63 -21.33
N GLY A 31 -24.25 14.96 -20.35
CA GLY A 31 -25.27 14.05 -19.84
C GLY A 31 -24.71 12.86 -19.05
N GLN A 32 -23.46 12.95 -18.57
CA GLN A 32 -22.77 11.90 -17.84
C GLN A 32 -22.53 12.30 -16.38
N THR A 33 -22.22 11.31 -15.55
CA THR A 33 -21.74 11.51 -14.17
C THR A 33 -20.42 10.74 -13.96
N PRO A 34 -19.62 11.08 -12.93
CA PRO A 34 -18.47 10.28 -12.54
C PRO A 34 -18.88 8.83 -12.18
N PRO A 35 -17.96 7.84 -12.29
CA PRO A 35 -18.31 6.42 -12.11
C PRO A 35 -19.02 6.08 -10.80
N PHE A 36 -18.56 6.65 -9.67
CA PHE A 36 -19.16 6.47 -8.34
C PHE A 36 -18.61 7.53 -7.36
N ASN A 37 -19.14 7.57 -6.14
CA ASN A 37 -18.66 8.48 -5.09
C ASN A 37 -17.33 7.97 -4.49
N THR A 38 -16.33 8.83 -4.38
CA THR A 38 -15.01 8.51 -3.81
C THR A 38 -14.86 8.87 -2.34
N ASP A 39 -15.94 9.29 -1.66
CA ASP A 39 -16.01 9.29 -0.20
C ASP A 39 -15.66 7.89 0.33
N PRO A 40 -14.71 7.74 1.26
CA PRO A 40 -14.24 6.43 1.68
C PRO A 40 -15.30 5.53 2.32
N THR A 41 -16.31 6.11 2.98
CA THR A 41 -17.45 5.36 3.54
C THR A 41 -18.33 4.83 2.41
N LYS A 42 -18.60 5.66 1.40
CA LYS A 42 -19.37 5.25 0.22
C LYS A 42 -18.64 4.24 -0.65
N LEU A 43 -17.33 4.34 -0.77
CA LEU A 43 -16.50 3.32 -1.41
C LEU A 43 -16.61 1.97 -0.72
N GLU A 44 -16.51 1.95 0.61
CA GLU A 44 -16.63 0.72 1.39
C GLU A 44 -18.03 0.10 1.28
N GLU A 45 -19.09 0.92 1.38
CA GLU A 45 -20.49 0.49 1.19
C GLU A 45 -20.71 -0.12 -0.21
N GLU A 46 -20.23 0.54 -1.26
CA GLU A 46 -20.40 0.05 -2.63
C GLU A 46 -19.55 -1.20 -2.91
N ALA A 47 -18.30 -1.24 -2.42
CA ALA A 47 -17.46 -2.42 -2.53
C ALA A 47 -18.10 -3.62 -1.82
N LYS A 48 -18.70 -3.43 -0.64
CA LYS A 48 -19.48 -4.47 0.06
C LYS A 48 -20.63 -5.01 -0.80
N ARG A 49 -21.33 -4.15 -1.54
CA ARG A 49 -22.41 -4.56 -2.45
C ARG A 49 -21.90 -5.35 -3.67
N LYS A 50 -20.69 -5.06 -4.14
CA LYS A 50 -20.12 -5.64 -5.37
C LYS A 50 -19.35 -6.94 -5.13
N LEU A 51 -18.73 -7.07 -3.97
CA LEU A 51 -17.93 -8.24 -3.64
C LEU A 51 -18.80 -9.47 -3.35
N SER A 52 -18.23 -10.64 -3.63
CA SER A 52 -18.71 -11.87 -3.00
C SER A 52 -18.57 -11.78 -1.47
N LEU A 53 -19.34 -12.57 -0.72
CA LEU A 53 -19.26 -12.57 0.73
C LEU A 53 -17.83 -12.85 1.25
N GLY A 54 -17.14 -13.83 0.66
CA GLY A 54 -15.75 -14.14 1.00
C GLY A 54 -14.78 -13.02 0.63
N GLY A 55 -14.97 -12.38 -0.54
CA GLY A 55 -14.19 -11.21 -0.94
C GLY A 55 -14.36 -10.04 0.03
N TRP A 56 -15.60 -9.77 0.46
CA TRP A 56 -15.90 -8.76 1.45
C TRP A 56 -15.26 -9.05 2.81
N TYR A 57 -15.40 -10.26 3.34
CA TYR A 57 -14.80 -10.62 4.63
C TYR A 57 -13.29 -10.50 4.58
N TYR A 58 -12.64 -10.96 3.51
CA TYR A 58 -11.19 -10.84 3.43
C TYR A 58 -10.72 -9.38 3.31
N ALA A 59 -11.45 -8.52 2.59
CA ALA A 59 -11.12 -7.10 2.43
C ALA A 59 -11.35 -6.27 3.71
N SER A 60 -12.47 -6.52 4.39
CA SER A 60 -12.94 -5.72 5.53
C SER A 60 -12.38 -6.19 6.87
N SER A 61 -12.13 -7.50 7.03
CA SER A 61 -11.71 -8.09 8.31
C SER A 61 -10.45 -7.44 8.89
N ASN A 62 -10.44 -7.33 10.21
CA ASN A 62 -9.28 -6.93 11.02
C ASN A 62 -9.04 -7.98 12.11
N ALA A 63 -7.90 -7.91 12.76
CA ALA A 63 -7.61 -8.78 13.88
C ALA A 63 -8.53 -8.45 15.08
N GLY A 64 -8.88 -9.48 15.84
CA GLY A 64 -9.61 -9.36 17.11
C GLY A 64 -10.89 -8.53 16.98
N LEU A 65 -11.03 -7.56 17.87
CA LEU A 65 -12.19 -6.67 17.97
C LEU A 65 -12.09 -5.46 17.04
N SER A 66 -11.10 -5.41 16.13
CA SER A 66 -10.84 -4.28 15.22
C SER A 66 -10.49 -2.97 15.95
N THR A 67 -10.06 -3.03 17.21
CA THR A 67 -9.72 -1.83 18.01
C THR A 67 -8.50 -1.11 17.44
N THR A 68 -7.47 -1.83 16.99
CA THR A 68 -6.29 -1.24 16.35
C THR A 68 -6.65 -0.60 15.00
N HIS A 69 -7.59 -1.18 14.25
CA HIS A 69 -8.08 -0.56 13.02
C HIS A 69 -8.74 0.79 13.29
N LEU A 70 -9.56 0.87 14.34
CA LEU A 70 -10.20 2.11 14.77
C LEU A 70 -9.16 3.11 15.30
N ALA A 71 -8.20 2.68 16.11
CA ALA A 71 -7.12 3.51 16.61
C ALA A 71 -6.29 4.14 15.47
N ASN A 72 -5.99 3.36 14.42
CA ASN A 72 -5.33 3.88 13.21
C ASN A 72 -6.08 5.06 12.58
N ARG A 73 -7.42 5.02 12.55
CA ARG A 73 -8.23 6.14 12.04
C ARG A 73 -8.24 7.31 13.01
N GLN A 74 -8.43 7.04 14.30
CA GLN A 74 -8.55 8.09 15.31
C GLN A 74 -7.26 8.91 15.47
N ALA A 75 -6.09 8.29 15.30
CA ALA A 75 -4.81 8.99 15.39
C ALA A 75 -4.68 10.17 14.42
N PHE A 76 -5.31 10.13 13.24
CA PHE A 76 -5.31 11.26 12.30
C PHE A 76 -6.11 12.47 12.79
N TYR A 77 -7.13 12.29 13.64
CA TYR A 77 -7.93 13.41 14.16
C TYR A 77 -7.18 14.25 15.20
N ARG A 78 -6.14 13.67 15.81
CA ARG A 78 -5.25 14.35 16.75
C ARG A 78 -4.39 15.43 16.10
N HIS A 79 -4.14 15.31 14.80
CA HIS A 79 -3.34 16.25 14.03
C HIS A 79 -4.25 17.07 13.11
N ARG A 80 -4.13 18.39 13.15
CA ARG A 80 -4.90 19.34 12.32
C ARG A 80 -3.93 20.15 11.49
N LEU A 81 -4.18 20.24 10.18
CA LEU A 81 -3.40 21.08 9.28
C LEU A 81 -3.71 22.56 9.57
N ILE A 82 -2.70 23.40 9.55
CA ILE A 82 -2.80 24.86 9.69
C ILE A 82 -2.70 25.47 8.28
N PRO A 83 -3.80 25.96 7.69
CA PRO A 83 -3.78 26.56 6.35
C PRO A 83 -3.09 27.93 6.35
N ASN A 84 -2.26 28.18 5.35
CA ASN A 84 -1.65 29.48 5.09
C ASN A 84 -2.50 30.28 4.09
N GLN A 85 -2.77 31.55 4.41
CA GLN A 85 -3.53 32.45 3.56
C GLN A 85 -2.59 33.39 2.80
N LEU A 86 -3.06 33.92 1.65
CA LEU A 86 -2.30 34.84 0.81
C LEU A 86 -0.96 34.27 0.29
N VAL A 87 -0.88 32.95 0.11
CA VAL A 87 0.25 32.28 -0.53
C VAL A 87 -0.06 32.08 -2.01
N ASP A 88 0.83 32.55 -2.89
CA ASP A 88 0.75 32.23 -4.31
C ASP A 88 1.07 30.74 -4.50
N THR A 89 0.05 29.98 -4.88
CA THR A 89 0.18 28.54 -5.13
C THR A 89 0.15 28.18 -6.62
N ASN A 90 0.25 29.14 -7.54
CA ASN A 90 0.13 28.87 -8.98
C ASN A 90 1.18 27.90 -9.54
N ARG A 91 2.33 27.75 -8.86
CA ARG A 91 3.46 26.89 -9.28
C ARG A 91 3.66 25.64 -8.42
N ARG A 92 2.62 25.21 -7.71
CA ARG A 92 2.60 24.00 -6.88
C ARG A 92 3.22 22.77 -7.57
N ASP A 93 3.94 21.94 -6.83
CA ASP A 93 4.52 20.68 -7.31
C ASP A 93 4.21 19.54 -6.33
N THR A 94 3.49 18.53 -6.82
CA THR A 94 3.22 17.30 -6.05
C THR A 94 4.32 16.26 -6.24
N THR A 95 5.26 16.45 -7.17
CA THR A 95 6.30 15.46 -7.45
C THR A 95 7.28 15.31 -6.30
N THR A 96 7.82 14.10 -6.16
CA THR A 96 8.89 13.79 -5.21
C THR A 96 9.77 12.68 -5.78
N GLU A 97 10.72 12.19 -5.00
CA GLU A 97 11.60 11.08 -5.35
C GLU A 97 11.48 9.94 -4.32
N ILE A 98 11.45 8.71 -4.81
CA ILE A 98 11.59 7.51 -3.98
C ILE A 98 12.58 6.56 -4.66
N PHE A 99 13.66 6.22 -3.97
CA PHE A 99 14.64 5.22 -4.44
C PHE A 99 15.23 5.49 -5.83
N GLY A 100 15.45 6.76 -6.20
CA GLY A 100 15.95 7.14 -7.52
C GLY A 100 14.85 7.37 -8.59
N HIS A 101 13.57 7.19 -8.24
CA HIS A 101 12.45 7.39 -9.15
C HIS A 101 11.75 8.71 -8.85
N ARG A 102 11.70 9.59 -9.86
CA ARG A 102 10.83 10.77 -9.81
C ARG A 102 9.37 10.33 -10.03
N VAL A 103 8.53 10.58 -9.04
CA VAL A 103 7.12 10.14 -9.01
C VAL A 103 6.17 11.32 -8.96
N ALA A 104 4.93 11.09 -9.36
CA ALA A 104 3.97 12.18 -9.53
C ALA A 104 3.31 12.68 -8.25
N ALA A 105 3.46 11.94 -7.14
CA ALA A 105 3.01 12.28 -5.80
C ALA A 105 3.75 11.42 -4.76
N PRO A 106 3.82 11.82 -3.47
CA PRO A 106 4.33 11.00 -2.37
C PRO A 106 3.35 9.88 -1.94
N ILE A 107 2.66 9.27 -2.92
CA ILE A 107 1.56 8.31 -2.74
C ILE A 107 1.85 7.07 -3.59
N GLY A 108 1.68 5.88 -3.02
CA GLY A 108 1.83 4.62 -3.76
C GLY A 108 0.81 3.56 -3.36
N PHE A 109 0.86 2.43 -4.05
CA PHE A 109 -0.03 1.30 -3.82
C PHE A 109 0.64 0.32 -2.84
N ALA A 110 0.05 0.17 -1.65
CA ALA A 110 0.49 -0.79 -0.64
C ALA A 110 0.40 -2.23 -1.20
N PRO A 111 1.29 -3.14 -0.77
CA PRO A 111 1.19 -4.54 -1.16
C PRO A 111 -0.05 -5.18 -0.52
N ILE A 112 -0.97 -5.63 -1.37
CA ILE A 112 -2.12 -6.45 -0.98
C ILE A 112 -2.15 -7.65 -1.93
N GLY A 113 -2.22 -8.84 -1.33
CA GLY A 113 -2.27 -10.10 -2.06
C GLY A 113 -3.70 -10.52 -2.39
N ILE A 114 -3.78 -11.54 -3.25
CA ILE A 114 -4.99 -12.25 -3.64
C ILE A 114 -6.02 -11.36 -4.34
N ASN A 115 -5.60 -10.43 -5.21
CA ASN A 115 -6.55 -9.45 -5.78
C ASN A 115 -7.65 -10.09 -6.66
N ALA A 116 -7.48 -11.33 -7.10
CA ALA A 116 -8.50 -12.06 -7.86
C ALA A 116 -9.81 -12.28 -7.08
N ILE A 117 -9.79 -12.27 -5.73
CA ILE A 117 -11.03 -12.33 -4.93
C ILE A 117 -11.81 -11.02 -4.93
N TYR A 118 -11.16 -9.91 -5.32
CA TYR A 118 -11.77 -8.60 -5.41
C TYR A 118 -12.31 -8.34 -6.82
N HIS A 119 -11.55 -8.72 -7.84
CA HIS A 119 -11.94 -8.57 -9.24
C HIS A 119 -11.08 -9.48 -10.15
N PRO A 120 -11.63 -10.09 -11.22
CA PRO A 120 -10.87 -10.96 -12.13
C PRO A 120 -9.64 -10.31 -12.79
N ALA A 121 -9.63 -8.98 -12.91
CA ALA A 121 -8.51 -8.23 -13.47
C ALA A 121 -7.27 -8.17 -12.53
N ALA A 122 -7.48 -8.45 -11.23
CA ALA A 122 -6.47 -8.65 -10.19
C ALA A 122 -5.33 -7.61 -10.20
N GLU A 123 -4.09 -8.02 -9.95
CA GLU A 123 -2.92 -7.15 -9.86
C GLU A 123 -2.57 -6.46 -11.19
N ARG A 124 -2.90 -7.05 -12.35
CA ARG A 124 -2.56 -6.45 -13.66
C ARG A 124 -3.20 -5.08 -13.86
N ALA A 125 -4.49 -4.97 -13.51
CA ALA A 125 -5.23 -3.71 -13.60
C ALA A 125 -4.61 -2.63 -12.69
N VAL A 126 -4.31 -3.00 -11.44
CA VAL A 126 -3.73 -2.08 -10.46
C VAL A 126 -2.33 -1.62 -10.89
N ALA A 127 -1.50 -2.55 -11.34
CA ALA A 127 -0.15 -2.30 -11.80
C ALA A 127 -0.13 -1.37 -13.02
N LYS A 128 -1.03 -1.58 -13.98
CA LYS A 128 -1.20 -0.69 -15.14
C LYS A 128 -1.57 0.73 -14.73
N VAL A 129 -2.57 0.88 -13.87
CA VAL A 129 -2.99 2.20 -13.38
C VAL A 129 -1.86 2.90 -12.62
N ALA A 130 -1.10 2.18 -11.80
CA ALA A 130 0.05 2.75 -11.11
C ALA A 130 1.11 3.30 -12.09
N GLY A 131 1.37 2.57 -13.17
CA GLY A 131 2.24 3.03 -14.26
C GLY A 131 1.71 4.27 -14.99
N GLU A 132 0.42 4.28 -15.36
CA GLU A 132 -0.24 5.44 -15.98
C GLU A 132 -0.14 6.71 -15.12
N LEU A 133 -0.25 6.55 -13.80
CA LEU A 133 -0.20 7.67 -12.85
C LEU A 133 1.23 8.01 -12.39
N ARG A 134 2.25 7.24 -12.82
CA ARG A 134 3.64 7.34 -12.35
C ARG A 134 3.77 7.31 -10.82
N LEU A 135 3.06 6.36 -10.21
CA LEU A 135 3.11 6.08 -8.78
C LEU A 135 3.70 4.68 -8.53
N PRO A 136 4.45 4.47 -7.44
CA PRO A 136 4.98 3.15 -7.11
C PRO A 136 3.89 2.12 -6.86
N TYR A 137 4.00 0.97 -7.54
CA TYR A 137 3.20 -0.22 -7.24
C TYR A 137 4.01 -1.24 -6.47
N CYS A 138 3.51 -1.72 -5.32
CA CYS A 138 4.15 -2.80 -4.58
C CYS A 138 3.40 -4.13 -4.76
N LEU A 139 4.00 -5.10 -5.45
CA LEU A 139 3.41 -6.43 -5.67
C LEU A 139 3.62 -7.30 -4.42
N SER A 140 2.58 -7.95 -3.92
CA SER A 140 2.71 -8.96 -2.84
C SER A 140 3.17 -10.31 -3.35
N THR A 141 3.97 -11.03 -2.54
CA THR A 141 4.27 -12.46 -2.75
C THR A 141 2.99 -13.31 -2.81
N ALA A 142 1.94 -12.92 -2.09
CA ALA A 142 0.64 -13.59 -2.10
C ALA A 142 -0.28 -13.13 -3.26
N GLY A 143 0.29 -12.64 -4.36
CA GLY A 143 -0.48 -12.13 -5.52
C GLY A 143 -1.13 -13.24 -6.35
N SER A 144 -2.29 -12.93 -6.95
CA SER A 144 -3.02 -13.82 -7.87
C SER A 144 -2.57 -13.70 -9.33
N THR A 145 -1.44 -13.04 -9.59
CA THR A 145 -0.91 -12.81 -10.93
C THR A 145 0.59 -13.09 -10.95
N PRO A 146 1.14 -13.76 -11.98
CA PRO A 146 2.58 -13.94 -12.13
C PRO A 146 3.37 -12.62 -12.11
N ILE A 147 4.52 -12.61 -11.44
CA ILE A 147 5.42 -11.45 -11.28
C ILE A 147 5.67 -10.75 -12.61
N GLU A 148 5.99 -11.52 -13.65
CA GLU A 148 6.36 -11.02 -14.96
C GLU A 148 5.20 -10.34 -15.67
N ALA A 149 3.97 -10.84 -15.47
CA ALA A 149 2.77 -10.26 -16.06
C ALA A 149 2.41 -8.93 -15.39
N VAL A 150 2.59 -8.83 -14.08
CA VAL A 150 2.45 -7.59 -13.32
C VAL A 150 3.49 -6.56 -13.77
N GLY A 151 4.75 -6.97 -13.90
CA GLY A 151 5.82 -6.12 -14.42
C GLY A 151 5.50 -5.59 -15.83
N ARG A 152 5.07 -6.44 -16.75
CA ARG A 152 4.65 -5.99 -18.09
C ARG A 152 3.49 -5.00 -18.04
N ALA A 153 2.46 -5.27 -17.22
CA ALA A 153 1.30 -4.39 -17.09
C ALA A 153 1.67 -2.99 -16.56
N ASN A 154 2.63 -2.90 -15.63
CA ASN A 154 3.08 -1.62 -15.08
C ASN A 154 3.87 -0.74 -16.08
N GLY A 155 4.41 -1.31 -17.17
CA GLY A 155 5.07 -0.56 -18.26
C GLY A 155 6.52 -0.13 -17.99
N ALA A 156 7.39 -0.14 -18.99
CA ALA A 156 8.83 0.07 -18.78
C ALA A 156 9.18 1.41 -18.09
N GLY A 157 10.14 1.39 -17.15
CA GLY A 157 10.64 2.58 -16.46
C GLY A 157 9.79 3.09 -15.29
N ASN A 158 8.59 2.55 -15.08
CA ASN A 158 7.74 2.92 -13.95
C ASN A 158 8.20 2.25 -12.65
N PRO A 159 8.14 2.97 -11.51
CA PRO A 159 8.58 2.46 -10.21
C PRO A 159 7.70 1.30 -9.77
N ARG A 160 8.32 0.16 -9.46
CA ARG A 160 7.61 -1.00 -8.94
C ARG A 160 8.45 -1.76 -7.93
N PHE A 161 7.85 -2.08 -6.80
CA PHE A 161 8.52 -2.74 -5.69
C PHE A 161 7.95 -4.14 -5.48
N TYR A 162 8.79 -5.06 -5.03
CA TYR A 162 8.35 -6.41 -4.71
C TYR A 162 8.29 -6.57 -3.21
N GLN A 163 7.14 -6.97 -2.69
CA GLN A 163 6.97 -7.33 -1.29
C GLN A 163 7.18 -8.84 -1.11
N LEU A 164 8.16 -9.19 -0.29
CA LEU A 164 8.51 -10.56 0.04
C LEU A 164 7.84 -11.00 1.34
N TYR A 165 7.09 -12.10 1.28
CA TYR A 165 6.93 -12.98 2.44
C TYR A 165 8.02 -14.03 2.36
N LEU A 166 8.98 -13.98 3.29
CA LEU A 166 10.22 -14.76 3.20
C LEU A 166 9.94 -16.25 3.44
N PRO A 167 10.03 -17.11 2.40
CA PRO A 167 9.84 -18.55 2.55
C PRO A 167 10.89 -19.16 3.50
N HIS A 168 10.54 -20.24 4.19
CA HIS A 168 11.51 -21.12 4.85
C HIS A 168 12.15 -22.13 3.88
N ASP A 169 12.46 -21.63 2.68
CA ASP A 169 13.15 -22.33 1.59
C ASP A 169 14.02 -21.28 0.87
N ASP A 170 15.33 -21.36 1.09
CA ASP A 170 16.29 -20.40 0.56
C ASP A 170 16.35 -20.45 -0.98
N GLU A 171 16.14 -21.61 -1.58
CA GLU A 171 16.15 -21.75 -3.05
C GLU A 171 14.91 -21.10 -3.66
N LEU A 172 13.74 -21.32 -3.07
CA LEU A 172 12.51 -20.65 -3.48
C LEU A 172 12.63 -19.14 -3.30
N THR A 173 13.22 -18.69 -2.19
CA THR A 173 13.50 -17.27 -1.94
C THR A 173 14.31 -16.68 -3.08
N LEU A 174 15.44 -17.30 -3.45
CA LEU A 174 16.31 -16.81 -4.52
C LEU A 174 15.60 -16.80 -5.88
N SER A 175 14.80 -17.83 -6.20
CA SER A 175 13.98 -17.88 -7.42
C SER A 175 13.04 -16.69 -7.51
N LEU A 176 12.29 -16.39 -6.43
CA LEU A 176 11.36 -15.26 -6.38
C LEU A 176 12.08 -13.91 -6.54
N LEU A 177 13.22 -13.73 -5.86
CA LEU A 177 14.00 -12.50 -5.97
C LEU A 177 14.56 -12.28 -7.38
N GLN A 178 15.08 -13.33 -8.01
CA GLN A 178 15.59 -13.28 -9.39
C GLN A 178 14.48 -12.94 -10.38
N ARG A 179 13.31 -13.57 -10.24
CA ARG A 179 12.13 -13.29 -11.08
C ARG A 179 11.63 -11.85 -10.90
N ALA A 180 11.55 -11.38 -9.66
CA ALA A 180 11.18 -10.00 -9.36
C ALA A 180 12.16 -9.01 -9.99
N TRP A 181 13.46 -9.20 -9.79
CA TRP A 181 14.47 -8.33 -10.40
C TRP A 181 14.41 -8.34 -11.94
N ALA A 182 14.32 -9.52 -12.56
CA ALA A 182 14.22 -9.67 -14.01
C ALA A 182 12.94 -9.03 -14.60
N ALA A 183 11.85 -8.95 -13.82
CA ALA A 183 10.62 -8.27 -14.21
C ALA A 183 10.62 -6.74 -13.94
N GLY A 184 11.76 -6.21 -13.51
CA GLY A 184 11.99 -4.78 -13.30
C GLY A 184 11.53 -4.26 -11.94
N PHE A 185 11.37 -5.13 -10.93
CA PHE A 185 11.10 -4.69 -9.57
C PHE A 185 12.38 -4.19 -8.90
N ASP A 186 12.41 -2.90 -8.57
CA ASP A 186 13.61 -2.12 -8.28
C ASP A 186 13.80 -1.78 -6.79
N ALA A 187 12.93 -2.28 -5.93
CA ALA A 187 13.13 -2.34 -4.47
C ALA A 187 12.45 -3.58 -3.87
N LEU A 188 13.00 -4.08 -2.76
CA LEU A 188 12.47 -5.22 -2.03
C LEU A 188 11.92 -4.79 -0.67
N LEU A 189 10.65 -5.09 -0.40
CA LEU A 189 10.00 -4.87 0.89
C LEU A 189 9.82 -6.21 1.61
N LEU A 190 10.59 -6.46 2.66
CA LEU A 190 10.35 -7.60 3.55
C LEU A 190 9.24 -7.26 4.55
N THR A 191 8.10 -7.95 4.47
CA THR A 191 7.03 -7.79 5.47
C THR A 191 7.30 -8.71 6.67
N THR A 192 7.30 -8.15 7.87
CA THR A 192 7.69 -8.84 9.11
C THR A 192 6.57 -8.94 10.15
N ASP A 193 5.42 -8.31 9.91
CA ASP A 193 4.28 -8.22 10.85
C ASP A 193 3.20 -9.29 10.64
N THR A 194 3.47 -10.28 9.78
CA THR A 194 2.50 -11.30 9.41
C THR A 194 3.22 -12.60 9.04
N TRP A 195 3.87 -13.23 10.01
CA TRP A 195 4.35 -14.60 9.82
C TRP A 195 3.20 -15.60 9.83
N GLN A 196 2.16 -15.29 10.61
CA GLN A 196 0.89 -15.99 10.69
C GLN A 196 -0.25 -15.01 10.42
N LEU A 197 -1.38 -15.51 9.94
CA LEU A 197 -2.63 -14.76 9.86
C LEU A 197 -3.14 -14.39 11.27
N GLY A 198 -3.43 -13.11 11.49
CA GLY A 198 -4.09 -12.65 12.73
C GLY A 198 -5.52 -13.22 12.86
N TRP A 199 -6.05 -13.27 14.08
CA TRP A 199 -7.39 -13.82 14.32
C TRP A 199 -8.49 -12.89 13.78
N ARG A 200 -9.16 -13.29 12.69
CA ARG A 200 -10.20 -12.50 12.00
C ARG A 200 -11.52 -13.24 12.08
N HIS A 201 -12.47 -12.73 12.88
CA HIS A 201 -13.69 -13.46 13.23
C HIS A 201 -14.52 -13.90 12.03
N ASP A 202 -14.78 -12.99 11.08
CA ASP A 202 -15.58 -13.33 9.90
C ASP A 202 -14.88 -14.34 9.01
N ASP A 203 -13.55 -14.22 8.85
CA ASP A 203 -12.78 -15.17 8.05
C ASP A 203 -12.84 -16.58 8.67
N VAL A 204 -12.68 -16.68 10.00
CA VAL A 204 -12.74 -17.97 10.72
C VAL A 204 -14.15 -18.56 10.69
N ALA A 205 -15.17 -17.76 10.99
CA ALA A 205 -16.56 -18.22 11.06
C ALA A 205 -17.08 -18.76 9.72
N HIS A 206 -16.52 -18.29 8.60
CA HIS A 206 -16.92 -18.68 7.25
C HIS A 206 -15.91 -19.56 6.52
N ALA A 207 -14.86 -20.03 7.21
CA ALA A 207 -13.74 -20.77 6.60
C ALA A 207 -13.21 -20.07 5.33
N ASN A 208 -13.06 -18.74 5.41
CA ASN A 208 -12.73 -17.87 4.30
C ASN A 208 -11.21 -17.74 4.12
N TYR A 209 -10.59 -18.82 3.64
CA TYR A 209 -9.18 -18.83 3.31
C TYR A 209 -8.99 -19.27 1.86
N ALA A 210 -8.67 -18.30 0.99
CA ALA A 210 -8.70 -18.47 -0.47
C ALA A 210 -7.80 -19.60 -0.98
N PHE A 211 -6.62 -19.76 -0.38
CA PHE A 211 -5.63 -20.78 -0.76
C PHE A 211 -6.15 -22.21 -0.57
N TYR A 212 -6.96 -22.47 0.45
CA TYR A 212 -7.58 -23.79 0.67
C TYR A 212 -8.69 -24.12 -0.33
N ARG A 213 -8.97 -23.20 -1.27
CA ARG A 213 -9.93 -23.36 -2.35
C ARG A 213 -9.29 -23.21 -3.73
N GLY A 214 -7.95 -23.27 -3.81
CA GLY A 214 -7.22 -23.20 -5.08
C GLY A 214 -7.03 -21.78 -5.64
N ILE A 215 -7.26 -20.74 -4.85
CA ILE A 215 -7.18 -19.33 -5.30
C ILE A 215 -5.94 -18.65 -4.70
N GLY A 216 -5.20 -17.88 -5.49
CA GLY A 216 -4.09 -17.03 -5.01
C GLY A 216 -2.70 -17.61 -5.16
N ALA A 217 -2.55 -18.77 -5.81
CA ALA A 217 -1.27 -19.44 -5.98
C ALA A 217 -0.61 -19.18 -7.33
N GLU A 218 -1.22 -18.38 -8.21
CA GLU A 218 -0.79 -18.16 -9.59
C GLU A 218 0.68 -17.69 -9.69
N LEU A 219 1.14 -16.90 -8.71
CA LEU A 219 2.53 -16.49 -8.60
C LEU A 219 3.47 -17.67 -8.35
N GLY A 220 3.12 -18.55 -7.41
CA GLY A 220 3.86 -19.77 -7.10
C GLY A 220 3.79 -20.80 -8.23
N LEU A 221 2.62 -20.96 -8.85
CA LEU A 221 2.38 -21.92 -9.95
C LEU A 221 3.20 -21.61 -11.22
N THR A 222 3.78 -20.41 -11.31
CA THR A 222 4.72 -20.01 -12.37
C THR A 222 6.19 -20.05 -11.92
N ASP A 223 6.46 -20.38 -10.66
CA ASP A 223 7.82 -20.52 -10.12
C ASP A 223 8.38 -21.93 -10.35
N PRO A 224 9.55 -22.08 -10.99
CA PRO A 224 10.11 -23.40 -11.28
C PRO A 224 10.51 -24.17 -10.03
N VAL A 225 11.00 -23.50 -8.97
CA VAL A 225 11.36 -24.13 -7.70
C VAL A 225 10.10 -24.60 -7.00
N PHE A 226 9.08 -23.75 -6.89
CA PHE A 226 7.82 -24.14 -6.28
C PHE A 226 7.16 -25.33 -6.98
N ARG A 227 7.06 -25.31 -8.33
CA ARG A 227 6.51 -26.44 -9.09
C ARG A 227 7.26 -27.74 -8.84
N ARG A 228 8.59 -27.66 -8.68
CA ARG A 228 9.41 -28.82 -8.30
C ARG A 228 9.10 -29.28 -6.87
N ARG A 229 8.98 -28.37 -5.90
CA ARG A 229 8.57 -28.68 -4.52
C ARG A 229 7.19 -29.34 -4.45
N CYS A 230 6.23 -28.92 -5.28
CA CYS A 230 4.93 -29.60 -5.39
C CYS A 230 5.11 -31.06 -5.80
N ARG A 231 5.86 -31.32 -6.88
CA ARG A 231 6.12 -32.68 -7.38
C ARG A 231 6.87 -33.56 -6.38
N GLU A 232 7.85 -33.01 -5.66
CA GLU A 232 8.55 -33.69 -4.56
C GLU A 232 7.58 -34.14 -3.44
N CYS A 233 6.48 -33.40 -3.24
CA CYS A 233 5.42 -33.76 -2.30
C CYS A 233 4.28 -34.60 -2.93
N GLY A 234 4.42 -35.07 -4.17
CA GLY A 234 3.39 -35.83 -4.87
C GLY A 234 2.18 -35.01 -5.34
N ILE A 235 2.30 -33.67 -5.35
CA ILE A 235 1.26 -32.76 -5.84
C ILE A 235 1.54 -32.43 -7.30
N ASP A 236 0.58 -32.70 -8.18
CA ASP A 236 0.61 -32.20 -9.55
C ASP A 236 -0.04 -30.81 -9.62
N PRO A 237 0.73 -29.72 -9.79
CA PRO A 237 0.20 -28.37 -9.76
C PRO A 237 -0.75 -28.04 -10.91
N ASP A 238 -0.78 -28.84 -11.98
CA ASP A 238 -1.61 -28.60 -13.15
C ASP A 238 -2.98 -29.29 -13.06
N THR A 239 -3.11 -30.31 -12.21
CA THR A 239 -4.34 -31.09 -12.03
C THR A 239 -4.91 -31.03 -10.61
N ASP A 240 -4.12 -30.59 -9.62
CA ASP A 240 -4.54 -30.40 -8.23
C ASP A 240 -4.30 -28.96 -7.75
N PRO A 241 -5.11 -27.99 -8.22
CA PRO A 241 -4.93 -26.59 -7.88
C PRO A 241 -5.15 -26.29 -6.38
N VAL A 242 -5.96 -27.08 -5.68
CA VAL A 242 -6.24 -26.89 -4.25
C VAL A 242 -5.03 -27.30 -3.41
N ALA A 243 -4.46 -28.49 -3.66
CA ALA A 243 -3.25 -28.91 -2.94
C ALA A 243 -2.07 -28.00 -3.28
N ALA A 244 -1.93 -27.58 -4.54
CA ALA A 244 -0.87 -26.66 -4.94
C ALA A 244 -1.02 -25.28 -4.26
N ALA A 245 -2.23 -24.73 -4.17
CA ALA A 245 -2.44 -23.45 -3.50
C ALA A 245 -2.24 -23.53 -1.98
N THR A 246 -2.65 -24.64 -1.37
CA THR A 246 -2.37 -24.93 0.05
C THR A 246 -0.86 -25.00 0.29
N LYS A 247 -0.14 -25.74 -0.57
CA LYS A 247 1.32 -25.84 -0.48
C LYS A 247 2.01 -24.49 -0.70
N TRP A 248 1.48 -23.64 -1.57
CA TRP A 248 2.03 -22.31 -1.82
C TRP A 248 2.00 -21.46 -0.56
N ILE A 249 0.82 -21.37 0.07
CA ILE A 249 0.69 -20.56 1.26
C ILE A 249 1.46 -21.13 2.44
N ASP A 250 1.53 -22.45 2.57
CA ASP A 250 2.38 -23.12 3.57
C ASP A 250 3.89 -22.97 3.30
N SER A 251 4.28 -22.54 2.10
CA SER A 251 5.69 -22.27 1.78
C SER A 251 6.10 -20.84 2.10
N VAL A 252 5.19 -19.88 1.88
CA VAL A 252 5.51 -18.44 2.00
C VAL A 252 4.91 -17.77 3.23
N TRP A 253 3.89 -18.37 3.89
CA TRP A 253 3.13 -17.74 4.97
C TRP A 253 2.54 -18.75 5.99
N HIS A 254 3.42 -19.53 6.61
CA HIS A 254 3.04 -20.72 7.41
C HIS A 254 3.19 -20.60 8.93
N GLY A 255 3.30 -19.38 9.45
CA GLY A 255 3.35 -19.10 10.89
C GLY A 255 4.72 -19.14 11.54
N ARG A 256 5.78 -19.54 10.83
CA ARG A 256 7.14 -19.53 11.40
C ARG A 256 7.80 -18.17 11.20
N ALA A 257 8.03 -17.47 12.31
CA ALA A 257 8.75 -16.21 12.30
C ALA A 257 10.23 -16.37 11.99
N TRP A 258 10.79 -15.38 11.28
CA TRP A 258 12.23 -15.20 11.17
C TRP A 258 12.74 -14.29 12.29
N ALA A 259 14.00 -14.49 12.67
CA ALA A 259 14.72 -13.60 13.57
C ALA A 259 15.65 -12.68 12.79
N TRP A 260 16.19 -11.69 13.51
CA TRP A 260 17.08 -10.68 12.93
C TRP A 260 18.37 -11.24 12.32
N ASP A 261 18.80 -12.43 12.72
CA ASP A 261 20.00 -13.11 12.21
C ASP A 261 19.87 -13.56 10.75
N LYS A 262 18.65 -13.77 10.25
CA LYS A 262 18.41 -14.06 8.82
C LYS A 262 18.58 -12.83 7.93
N LEU A 263 18.41 -11.63 8.50
CA LEU A 263 18.37 -10.38 7.74
C LEU A 263 19.67 -10.10 6.97
N PRO A 264 20.89 -10.24 7.54
CA PRO A 264 22.14 -10.05 6.79
C PRO A 264 22.25 -10.92 5.54
N TRP A 265 21.85 -12.19 5.63
CA TRP A 265 21.86 -13.10 4.48
C TRP A 265 20.92 -12.61 3.38
N LEU A 266 19.68 -12.26 3.73
CA LEU A 266 18.69 -11.83 2.74
C LEU A 266 19.10 -10.51 2.06
N MET A 267 19.60 -9.55 2.85
CA MET A 267 20.11 -8.28 2.32
C MET A 267 21.29 -8.50 1.37
N ALA A 268 22.23 -9.37 1.72
CA ALA A 268 23.36 -9.71 0.85
C ALA A 268 22.90 -10.32 -0.47
N ARG A 269 21.95 -11.26 -0.44
CA ARG A 269 21.41 -11.90 -1.66
C ARG A 269 20.62 -10.94 -2.53
N TRP A 270 19.80 -10.07 -1.93
CA TRP A 270 19.10 -9.05 -2.70
C TRP A 270 20.08 -8.08 -3.37
N ARG A 271 21.11 -7.60 -2.64
CA ARG A 271 22.14 -6.72 -3.20
C ARG A 271 22.88 -7.38 -4.36
N GLU A 272 23.25 -8.65 -4.22
CA GLU A 272 23.91 -9.44 -5.26
C GLU A 272 23.02 -9.58 -6.51
N ILE A 273 21.75 -9.94 -6.34
CA ILE A 273 20.80 -10.14 -7.46
C ILE A 273 20.50 -8.81 -8.17
N SER A 274 20.26 -7.75 -7.40
CA SER A 274 19.71 -6.48 -7.91
C SER A 274 20.78 -5.44 -8.28
N GLY A 275 22.05 -5.71 -8.02
CA GLY A 275 23.12 -4.73 -8.18
C GLY A 275 23.04 -3.58 -7.17
N GLY A 276 22.61 -3.88 -5.93
CA GLY A 276 22.56 -2.92 -4.83
C GLY A 276 21.28 -2.09 -4.72
N ARG A 277 20.15 -2.59 -5.20
CA ARG A 277 18.87 -1.87 -5.08
C ARG A 277 18.33 -1.86 -3.64
N PRO A 278 17.44 -0.91 -3.31
CA PRO A 278 16.99 -0.72 -1.94
C PRO A 278 16.31 -1.95 -1.34
N PHE A 279 16.62 -2.18 -0.07
CA PHE A 279 16.01 -3.16 0.81
C PHE A 279 15.26 -2.45 1.94
N VAL A 280 14.00 -2.81 2.11
CA VAL A 280 13.07 -2.14 3.02
C VAL A 280 12.42 -3.14 3.96
N ILE A 281 12.23 -2.77 5.23
CA ILE A 281 11.44 -3.56 6.19
C ILE A 281 10.06 -2.93 6.39
N LYS A 282 9.00 -3.71 6.15
CA LYS A 282 7.60 -3.32 6.39
C LYS A 282 7.05 -3.99 7.65
N GLY A 283 6.29 -3.22 8.43
CA GLY A 283 5.64 -3.70 9.66
C GLY A 283 6.26 -3.15 10.95
N VAL A 284 7.17 -2.17 10.84
CA VAL A 284 7.86 -1.59 12.01
C VAL A 284 6.88 -0.72 12.79
N GLN A 285 6.76 -0.94 14.10
CA GLN A 285 5.94 -0.13 15.01
C GLN A 285 6.72 0.39 16.22
N SER A 286 7.86 -0.21 16.55
CA SER A 286 8.65 0.17 17.72
C SER A 286 9.88 0.99 17.34
N VAL A 287 10.27 1.92 18.21
CA VAL A 287 11.53 2.67 18.10
C VAL A 287 12.75 1.75 18.16
N ALA A 288 12.68 0.68 18.97
CA ALA A 288 13.77 -0.27 19.11
C ALA A 288 14.05 -0.99 17.78
N ASP A 289 13.01 -1.48 17.10
CA ASP A 289 13.14 -2.14 15.81
C ASP A 289 13.61 -1.17 14.72
N ALA A 290 13.12 0.08 14.73
CA ALA A 290 13.58 1.11 13.80
C ALA A 290 15.08 1.44 13.96
N ARG A 291 15.57 1.54 15.21
CA ARG A 291 17.02 1.71 15.47
C ARG A 291 17.82 0.51 14.99
N ARG A 292 17.29 -0.69 15.20
CA ARG A 292 17.93 -1.92 14.70
C ARG A 292 17.98 -1.98 13.18
N CYS A 293 16.95 -1.48 12.47
CA CYS A 293 16.99 -1.34 11.01
C CYS A 293 18.13 -0.40 10.56
N VAL A 294 18.35 0.71 11.26
CA VAL A 294 19.48 1.62 11.02
C VAL A 294 20.82 0.89 11.23
N GLU A 295 20.95 0.15 12.33
CA GLU A 295 22.17 -0.62 12.65
C GLU A 295 22.52 -1.68 11.59
N TYR A 296 21.51 -2.37 11.04
CA TYR A 296 21.71 -3.32 9.95
C TYR A 296 21.99 -2.66 8.58
N GLY A 297 21.82 -1.35 8.45
CA GLY A 297 21.96 -0.63 7.19
C GLY A 297 20.85 -0.95 6.19
N VAL A 298 19.62 -1.09 6.68
CA VAL A 298 18.41 -1.18 5.86
C VAL A 298 18.16 0.18 5.19
N ASP A 299 17.79 0.20 3.91
CA ASP A 299 17.67 1.45 3.14
C ASP A 299 16.39 2.24 3.50
N GLY A 300 15.32 1.54 3.92
CA GLY A 300 14.09 2.17 4.36
C GLY A 300 13.22 1.29 5.26
N ILE A 301 12.25 1.92 5.92
CA ILE A 301 11.21 1.22 6.69
C ILE A 301 9.83 1.70 6.28
N VAL A 302 8.85 0.80 6.30
CA VAL A 302 7.43 1.17 6.25
C VAL A 302 6.84 0.99 7.66
N VAL A 303 6.52 2.10 8.31
CA VAL A 303 5.80 2.12 9.57
C VAL A 303 4.37 1.68 9.30
N SER A 304 4.03 0.49 9.77
CA SER A 304 2.81 -0.23 9.42
C SER A 304 2.40 -1.20 10.53
N ASN A 305 1.10 -1.34 10.78
CA ASN A 305 0.54 -2.44 11.57
C ASN A 305 -0.41 -3.29 10.72
N HIS A 306 -0.12 -3.37 9.42
CA HIS A 306 -0.94 -4.08 8.45
C HIS A 306 -2.42 -3.63 8.45
N ALA A 307 -2.65 -2.34 8.70
CA ALA A 307 -3.97 -1.72 8.84
C ALA A 307 -4.87 -2.36 9.90
N GLY A 308 -4.27 -2.85 11.00
CA GLY A 308 -4.95 -3.52 12.12
C GLY A 308 -5.37 -4.96 11.83
N ARG A 309 -4.83 -5.59 10.78
CA ARG A 309 -5.25 -6.94 10.34
C ARG A 309 -4.52 -8.09 11.03
N GLN A 310 -3.55 -7.78 11.88
CA GLN A 310 -2.60 -8.74 12.43
C GLN A 310 -2.60 -8.78 13.96
N VAL A 311 -2.26 -7.67 14.61
CA VAL A 311 -2.26 -7.54 16.08
C VAL A 311 -3.34 -6.55 16.48
N ASP A 312 -4.36 -7.02 17.20
CA ASP A 312 -5.37 -6.16 17.82
C ASP A 312 -4.95 -5.81 19.25
N GLY A 313 -5.26 -4.59 19.68
CA GLY A 313 -4.71 -3.99 20.91
C GLY A 313 -3.33 -3.35 20.73
N ALA A 314 -2.79 -3.31 19.50
CA ALA A 314 -1.60 -2.55 19.17
C ALA A 314 -1.87 -1.04 19.09
N ILE A 315 -0.80 -0.25 19.25
CA ILE A 315 -0.82 1.20 19.05
C ILE A 315 -1.26 1.58 17.63
N ALA A 316 -1.73 2.81 17.45
CA ALA A 316 -1.98 3.36 16.12
C ALA A 316 -0.66 3.54 15.35
N SER A 317 -0.66 3.17 14.07
CA SER A 317 0.54 3.25 13.23
C SER A 317 1.05 4.69 13.09
N LEU A 318 0.16 5.68 13.06
CA LEU A 318 0.56 7.10 12.97
C LEU A 318 1.26 7.58 14.25
N ASP A 319 0.87 7.07 15.41
CA ASP A 319 1.57 7.35 16.68
C ASP A 319 2.95 6.70 16.70
N ALA A 320 3.09 5.51 16.09
CA ALA A 320 4.36 4.85 15.90
C ALA A 320 5.27 5.67 14.96
N LEU A 321 4.73 6.19 13.86
CA LEU A 321 5.46 7.02 12.90
C LEU A 321 6.11 8.22 13.59
N GLU A 322 5.31 8.97 14.34
CA GLU A 322 5.78 10.14 15.09
C GLU A 322 6.96 9.79 16.02
N ASN A 323 6.84 8.72 16.80
CA ASN A 323 7.89 8.27 17.72
C ASN A 323 9.15 7.79 16.98
N ILE A 324 8.97 7.05 15.88
CA ILE A 324 10.06 6.48 15.09
C ILE A 324 10.86 7.59 14.42
N VAL A 325 10.19 8.52 13.73
CA VAL A 325 10.85 9.65 13.06
C VAL A 325 11.67 10.47 14.06
N GLN A 326 11.11 10.79 15.24
CA GLN A 326 11.85 11.50 16.30
C GLN A 326 13.10 10.74 16.75
N ALA A 327 13.05 9.41 16.78
CA ALA A 327 14.14 8.59 17.26
C ALA A 327 15.23 8.33 16.22
N VAL A 328 14.88 8.19 14.93
CA VAL A 328 15.84 7.82 13.87
C VAL A 328 16.24 8.99 12.97
N GLY A 329 15.41 10.02 12.85
CA GLY A 329 15.65 11.17 11.98
C GLY A 329 15.90 10.74 10.53
N ASP A 330 16.85 11.40 9.88
CA ASP A 330 17.20 11.14 8.47
C ASP A 330 18.13 9.94 8.24
N ARG A 331 18.42 9.14 9.28
CA ARG A 331 19.33 7.99 9.18
C ARG A 331 18.77 6.82 8.36
N ILE A 332 17.47 6.83 8.07
CA ILE A 332 16.79 5.81 7.28
C ILE A 332 15.59 6.43 6.55
N TYR A 333 15.25 5.92 5.36
CA TYR A 333 14.10 6.39 4.62
C TYR A 333 12.79 5.88 5.25
N VAL A 334 12.04 6.75 5.93
CA VAL A 334 10.80 6.38 6.63
C VAL A 334 9.59 6.56 5.72
N MET A 335 8.81 5.49 5.54
CA MET A 335 7.55 5.46 4.80
C MET A 335 6.41 5.04 5.74
N PHE A 336 5.18 5.24 5.30
CA PHE A 336 4.01 5.03 6.16
C PHE A 336 2.85 4.34 5.42
N ASP A 337 2.12 3.48 6.13
CA ASP A 337 0.78 3.05 5.75
C ASP A 337 -0.12 2.89 6.99
N SER A 338 -1.35 2.41 6.77
CA SER A 338 -2.36 2.08 7.80
C SER A 338 -3.21 3.26 8.27
N GLY A 339 -4.45 3.31 7.77
CA GLY A 339 -5.47 4.28 8.19
C GLY A 339 -5.72 5.42 7.22
N VAL A 340 -4.91 5.59 6.17
CA VAL A 340 -5.08 6.66 5.16
C VAL A 340 -6.43 6.51 4.43
N ARG A 341 -7.19 7.59 4.35
CA ARG A 341 -8.52 7.68 3.70
C ARG A 341 -8.70 8.89 2.79
N GLY A 342 -7.85 9.92 2.88
CA GLY A 342 -7.91 11.09 1.99
C GLY A 342 -6.62 11.90 1.99
N ALA A 343 -6.61 13.02 1.27
CA ALA A 343 -5.43 13.87 1.12
C ALA A 343 -4.89 14.41 2.45
N SER A 344 -5.78 14.79 3.37
CA SER A 344 -5.37 15.32 4.67
C SER A 344 -4.62 14.29 5.51
N ASP A 345 -4.95 13.00 5.37
CA ASP A 345 -4.20 11.93 6.04
C ASP A 345 -2.80 11.77 5.45
N VAL A 346 -2.68 11.86 4.12
CA VAL A 346 -1.37 11.86 3.43
C VAL A 346 -0.53 13.04 3.92
N ALA A 347 -1.05 14.26 3.85
CA ALA A 347 -0.36 15.47 4.29
C ALA A 347 0.09 15.39 5.75
N LYS A 348 -0.76 14.89 6.66
CA LYS A 348 -0.40 14.71 8.08
C LYS A 348 0.71 13.69 8.28
N ALA A 349 0.70 12.57 7.55
CA ALA A 349 1.78 11.59 7.64
C ALA A 349 3.12 12.17 7.15
N LEU A 350 3.09 12.96 6.07
CA LEU A 350 4.27 13.65 5.55
C LEU A 350 4.81 14.69 6.55
N ALA A 351 3.92 15.50 7.10
CA ALA A 351 4.24 16.49 8.15
C ALA A 351 4.79 15.88 9.44
N LEU A 352 4.45 14.62 9.74
CA LEU A 352 5.04 13.85 10.84
C LEU A 352 6.38 13.20 10.49
N GLY A 353 6.87 13.36 9.26
CA GLY A 353 8.18 12.94 8.78
C GLY A 353 8.20 11.65 7.97
N ALA A 354 7.05 11.12 7.54
CA ALA A 354 7.05 10.13 6.47
C ALA A 354 7.53 10.80 5.16
N ARG A 355 8.39 10.12 4.41
CA ARG A 355 8.81 10.56 3.07
C ARG A 355 7.92 10.03 1.96
N PHE A 356 7.12 9.01 2.26
CA PHE A 356 6.20 8.39 1.30
C PHE A 356 5.04 7.69 2.00
N VAL A 357 3.86 7.68 1.37
CA VAL A 357 2.64 7.09 1.94
C VAL A 357 2.06 6.02 1.01
N PHE A 358 1.91 4.80 1.50
CA PHE A 358 1.23 3.73 0.79
C PHE A 358 -0.26 3.66 1.17
N VAL A 359 -1.10 3.54 0.15
CA VAL A 359 -2.55 3.42 0.28
C VAL A 359 -2.94 1.97 0.03
N GLY A 360 -3.86 1.43 0.84
CA GLY A 360 -4.37 0.04 0.72
C GLY A 360 -5.84 -0.01 0.32
N ARG A 361 -6.73 -0.13 1.31
CA ARG A 361 -8.17 -0.39 1.11
C ARG A 361 -8.87 0.52 0.08
N LEU A 362 -8.49 1.80 -0.05
CA LEU A 362 -9.13 2.69 -1.03
C LEU A 362 -9.05 2.13 -2.46
N TRP A 363 -7.86 1.71 -2.92
CA TRP A 363 -7.74 1.19 -4.28
C TRP A 363 -8.33 -0.22 -4.40
N VAL A 364 -8.37 -1.01 -3.32
CA VAL A 364 -9.08 -2.30 -3.30
C VAL A 364 -10.57 -2.09 -3.49
N TRP A 365 -11.16 -1.09 -2.85
CA TRP A 365 -12.56 -0.71 -3.07
C TRP A 365 -12.79 -0.29 -4.51
N GLY A 366 -11.92 0.56 -5.07
CA GLY A 366 -11.96 0.89 -6.51
C GLY A 366 -11.93 -0.35 -7.41
N LEU A 367 -10.99 -1.25 -7.17
CA LEU A 367 -10.86 -2.52 -7.91
C LEU A 367 -12.13 -3.35 -7.84
N SER A 368 -12.72 -3.45 -6.64
CA SER A 368 -13.91 -4.24 -6.38
C SER A 368 -15.16 -3.71 -7.09
N ILE A 369 -15.26 -2.38 -7.23
CA ILE A 369 -16.45 -1.72 -7.79
C ILE A 369 -16.46 -1.78 -9.31
N MET A 370 -15.32 -1.48 -9.95
CA MET A 370 -15.26 -1.31 -11.41
C MET A 370 -13.89 -1.67 -12.00
N GLY A 371 -13.19 -2.65 -11.41
CA GLY A 371 -11.94 -3.16 -11.93
C GLY A 371 -10.89 -2.06 -12.11
N GLU A 372 -10.23 -2.07 -13.27
CA GLU A 372 -9.20 -1.08 -13.64
C GLU A 372 -9.71 0.36 -13.57
N GLU A 373 -10.92 0.63 -14.07
CA GLU A 373 -11.49 1.99 -14.08
C GLU A 373 -11.79 2.48 -12.67
N GLY A 374 -12.24 1.59 -11.78
CA GLY A 374 -12.47 1.94 -10.40
C GLY A 374 -11.18 2.27 -9.64
N VAL A 375 -10.10 1.52 -9.88
CA VAL A 375 -8.77 1.86 -9.32
C VAL A 375 -8.30 3.23 -9.82
N ARG A 376 -8.41 3.48 -11.13
CA ARG A 376 -8.04 4.76 -11.75
C ARG A 376 -8.85 5.91 -11.17
N HIS A 377 -10.17 5.74 -11.04
CA HIS A 377 -11.05 6.76 -10.50
C HIS A 377 -10.71 7.12 -9.05
N VAL A 378 -10.51 6.12 -8.18
CA VAL A 378 -10.17 6.35 -6.77
C VAL A 378 -8.81 7.04 -6.65
N MET A 379 -7.79 6.57 -7.37
CA MET A 379 -6.44 7.12 -7.23
C MET A 379 -6.29 8.50 -7.87
N LYS A 380 -6.92 8.76 -9.03
CA LYS A 380 -7.00 10.13 -9.58
C LYS A 380 -7.75 11.07 -8.64
N SER A 381 -8.79 10.60 -7.96
CA SER A 381 -9.53 11.41 -6.99
C SER A 381 -8.68 11.78 -5.77
N LEU A 382 -7.91 10.83 -5.23
CA LEU A 382 -6.99 11.10 -4.12
C LEU A 382 -5.87 12.08 -4.52
N LEU A 383 -5.31 11.94 -5.73
CA LEU A 383 -4.32 12.88 -6.26
C LEU A 383 -4.90 14.28 -6.45
N ALA A 384 -6.14 14.38 -6.95
CA ALA A 384 -6.84 15.65 -7.10
C ALA A 384 -7.11 16.30 -5.74
N ASP A 385 -7.61 15.54 -4.77
CA ASP A 385 -7.81 15.98 -3.39
C ASP A 385 -6.50 16.52 -2.79
N PHE A 386 -5.37 15.84 -3.03
CA PHE A 386 -4.05 16.26 -2.52
C PHE A 386 -3.54 17.56 -3.15
N ASP A 387 -3.63 17.70 -4.48
CA ASP A 387 -3.25 18.93 -5.18
C ASP A 387 -4.17 20.11 -4.82
N ILE A 388 -5.47 19.85 -4.62
CA ILE A 388 -6.44 20.87 -4.16
C ILE A 388 -6.16 21.26 -2.71
N LEU A 389 -5.84 20.30 -1.83
CA LEU A 389 -5.43 20.59 -0.46
C LEU A 389 -4.22 21.53 -0.44
N MET A 390 -3.19 21.24 -1.23
CA MET A 390 -2.02 22.12 -1.37
C MET A 390 -2.43 23.52 -1.85
N ALA A 391 -3.31 23.62 -2.85
CA ALA A 391 -3.80 24.89 -3.38
C ALA A 391 -4.54 25.73 -2.34
N VAL A 392 -5.51 25.14 -1.67
CA VAL A 392 -6.42 25.85 -0.76
C VAL A 392 -5.77 26.11 0.60
N ALA A 393 -4.84 25.25 1.03
CA ALA A 393 -4.15 25.40 2.30
C ALA A 393 -2.80 26.15 2.21
N GLY A 394 -2.41 26.61 1.01
CA GLY A 394 -1.24 27.47 0.86
C GLY A 394 0.10 26.72 0.90
N PHE A 395 0.16 25.50 0.38
CA PHE A 395 1.39 24.72 0.23
C PHE A 395 1.78 24.64 -1.24
N ASN A 396 3.05 24.91 -1.56
CA ASN A 396 3.58 24.84 -2.92
C ASN A 396 4.28 23.52 -3.21
N ARG A 397 4.91 22.89 -2.23
CA ARG A 397 5.70 21.69 -2.43
C ARG A 397 5.41 20.64 -1.38
N VAL A 398 5.71 19.38 -1.70
CA VAL A 398 5.61 18.29 -0.73
C VAL A 398 6.46 18.55 0.51
N GLU A 399 7.61 19.22 0.33
CA GLU A 399 8.51 19.58 1.42
C GLU A 399 7.93 20.63 2.39
N ASP A 400 6.87 21.33 2.01
CA ASP A 400 6.19 22.29 2.90
C ASP A 400 5.34 21.57 3.98
N PHE A 401 5.11 20.26 3.84
CA PHE A 401 4.50 19.45 4.88
C PHE A 401 5.55 19.06 5.92
N ASP A 402 5.74 19.95 6.89
CA ASP A 402 6.56 19.71 8.08
C ASP A 402 5.72 19.77 9.37
N ARG A 403 6.40 19.65 10.51
CA ARG A 403 5.77 19.66 11.83
C ARG A 403 5.04 20.98 12.12
N ASP A 404 5.49 22.09 11.55
CA ASP A 404 4.98 23.44 11.84
C ASP A 404 3.63 23.68 11.15
N CYS A 405 3.31 22.91 10.10
CA CYS A 405 1.98 22.93 9.49
C CYS A 405 0.91 22.15 10.28
N LEU A 406 1.24 21.61 11.47
CA LEU A 406 0.32 20.84 12.30
C LEU A 406 0.06 21.46 13.69
N GLU A 407 -1.20 21.63 14.05
CA GLU A 407 -1.63 21.64 15.45
C GLU A 407 -1.85 20.20 15.91
N SER A 408 -1.13 19.75 16.95
CA SER A 408 -1.20 18.38 17.46
C SER A 408 -1.66 18.34 18.91
N TYR A 409 -2.71 17.57 19.19
CA TYR A 409 -3.18 17.32 20.55
C TYR A 409 -2.37 16.20 21.23
N PRO A 410 -2.38 16.11 22.58
CA PRO A 410 -1.77 14.99 23.30
C PRO A 410 -2.34 13.65 22.83
N LYS A 411 -1.55 12.57 22.99
CA LYS A 411 -2.03 11.20 22.80
C LYS A 411 -3.13 10.93 23.83
N SER A 412 -4.38 11.01 23.39
CA SER A 412 -5.55 10.71 24.21
C SER A 412 -6.20 9.45 23.66
N TYR A 413 -6.07 8.34 24.38
CA TYR A 413 -6.86 7.13 24.16
C TYR A 413 -8.21 7.24 24.91
N THR A 414 -8.82 8.44 24.90
CA THR A 414 -10.16 8.61 25.49
C THR A 414 -11.08 7.58 24.88
N LEU A 415 -11.71 6.80 25.76
CA LEU A 415 -12.63 5.68 25.54
C LEU A 415 -13.00 5.54 24.06
N ILE A 416 -12.40 4.54 23.41
CA ILE A 416 -12.88 4.04 22.11
C ILE A 416 -14.39 3.89 22.29
N PRO A 417 -15.23 4.68 21.59
CA PRO A 417 -16.67 4.53 21.72
C PRO A 417 -16.95 3.06 21.43
N ASP A 418 -17.41 2.34 22.45
CA ASP A 418 -17.84 0.97 22.27
C ASP A 418 -18.85 1.05 21.13
N ARG A 419 -18.62 0.31 20.04
CA ARG A 419 -19.58 0.28 18.94
C ARG A 419 -20.90 -0.05 19.61
N VAL A 420 -21.86 0.88 19.57
CA VAL A 420 -23.23 0.61 20.00
C VAL A 420 -23.64 -0.64 19.23
N LEU A 421 -23.79 -1.74 19.98
CA LEU A 421 -24.06 -3.09 19.50
C LEU A 421 -25.30 -3.14 18.60
#